data_AF-A0A392U601-F1
#
_entry.id   AF-A0A392U601-F1
#
_cell.length_a   1.000
_cell.length_b   1.000
_cell.length_c   1.000
_cell.angle_alpha   90.00
_cell.angle_beta   90.00
_cell.angle_gamma   90.00
#
_symmetry.space_group_name_H-M   'P 1'
#
loop_
_entity.id
_entity.type
_entity.pdbx_description
1 polymer ?
#
loop_
_entity_poly.entity_id
_entity_poly.type
_entity_poly.pdbx_seq_one_letter_code
_entity_poly.pdbx_strand_id
1 'polypeptide(L)' 'MKTLKERENFGEVYDLFNSLSGFAWDSITRKFEAEEEVWDALIK' A
#
# COMPACT_ATOMS: atom_id res chain seq x y z
N MET A 1 11.11 -1.81 -22.25
CA MET A 1 10.40 -0.67 -21.62
C MET A 1 9.23 -1.19 -20.80
N LYS A 2 9.32 -1.22 -19.47
CA LYS A 2 8.20 -1.27 -18.52
C LYS A 2 8.76 -1.01 -17.11
N THR A 3 9.21 0.22 -16.81
CA THR A 3 9.79 0.54 -15.47
C THR A 3 9.45 1.94 -14.96
N LEU A 4 8.60 2.70 -15.68
CA LEU A 4 8.21 4.06 -15.27
C LEU A 4 6.81 4.11 -14.63
N LYS A 5 5.83 3.34 -15.15
CA LYS A 5 4.47 3.31 -14.60
C LYS A 5 4.37 2.78 -13.17
N GLU A 6 5.28 1.89 -12.76
CA GLU A 6 5.27 1.35 -11.38
C GLU A 6 5.67 2.41 -10.34
N ARG A 7 6.48 3.40 -10.72
CA ARG A 7 6.88 4.50 -9.83
C ARG A 7 5.85 5.61 -9.74
N GLU A 8 5.15 5.94 -10.83
CA GLU A 8 4.04 6.90 -10.80
C GLU A 8 2.89 6.37 -9.95
N ASN A 9 2.52 5.10 -10.13
CA ASN A 9 1.45 4.49 -9.36
C ASN A 9 1.84 4.24 -7.89
N PHE A 10 3.13 4.16 -7.56
CA PHE A 10 3.56 3.91 -6.18
C PHE A 10 3.20 5.07 -5.27
N GLY A 11 3.35 6.32 -5.71
CA GLY A 11 3.01 7.49 -4.91
C GLY A 11 1.53 7.53 -4.56
N GLU A 12 0.67 7.35 -5.56
CA GLU A 12 -0.78 7.35 -5.37
C GLU A 12 -1.25 6.20 -4.48
N VAL A 13 -0.69 5.00 -4.67
CA VAL A 13 -1.00 3.82 -3.85
C VAL A 13 -0.48 4.03 -2.43
N TYR A 14 0.73 4.58 -2.26
CA TYR A 14 1.31 4.85 -0.96
C TYR A 14 0.46 5.85 -0.18
N ASP A 15 0.10 6.97 -0.78
CA ASP A 15 -0.74 8.00 -0.15
C ASP A 15 -2.13 7.45 0.20
N LEU A 16 -2.72 6.61 -0.67
CA LEU A 16 -4.00 5.95 -0.40
C LEU A 16 -3.92 5.08 0.85
N PHE A 17 -2.98 4.13 0.90
CA PHE A 17 -2.85 3.22 2.05
C PHE A 17 -2.37 3.93 3.31
N ASN A 18 -1.51 4.94 3.19
CA ASN A 18 -1.06 5.75 4.32
C ASN A 18 -2.18 6.63 4.90
N SER A 19 -3.22 6.92 4.12
CA SER A 19 -4.44 7.59 4.62
C SER A 19 -5.42 6.65 5.32
N LEU A 20 -5.28 5.33 5.14
CA LEU A 20 -6.16 4.32 5.74
C LEU A 20 -5.67 3.93 7.15
N SER A 21 -6.59 3.90 8.10
CA SER A 21 -6.28 3.41 9.45
C SER A 21 -6.09 1.89 9.45
N GLY A 22 -5.02 1.42 10.08
CA GLY A 22 -4.72 -0.01 10.22
C GLY A 22 -3.66 -0.54 9.26
N PHE A 23 -3.16 0.28 8.34
CA PHE A 23 -2.00 -0.04 7.51
C PHE A 23 -0.74 0.63 8.05
N ALA A 24 0.32 -0.15 8.19
CA ALA A 24 1.66 0.32 8.53
C ALA A 24 2.59 0.07 7.34
N TRP A 25 3.40 1.07 6.98
CA TRP A 25 4.37 0.91 5.92
C TRP A 25 5.71 0.41 6.46
N ASP A 26 6.18 -0.73 5.96
CA ASP A 26 7.55 -1.19 6.20
C ASP A 26 8.48 -0.67 5.10
N SER A 27 9.36 0.26 5.49
CA SER A 27 10.39 0.85 4.61
C SER A 27 11.51 -0.14 4.21
N ILE A 28 11.69 -1.24 4.95
CA ILE A 28 12.71 -2.26 4.70
C ILE A 28 12.22 -3.23 3.62
N THR A 29 11.05 -3.84 3.83
CA THR A 29 10.47 -4.78 2.84
C THR A 29 9.72 -4.07 1.71
N ARG A 30 9.44 -2.78 1.87
CA ARG A 30 8.65 -1.94 0.94
C ARG A 30 7.24 -2.51 0.74
N LYS A 31 6.58 -2.87 1.83
CA LYS A 31 5.22 -3.42 1.83
C LYS A 31 4.38 -2.77 2.91
N PHE A 32 3.06 -2.78 2.69
CA PHE A 32 2.11 -2.47 3.74
C PHE A 32 1.87 -3.72 4.57
N GLU A 33 1.95 -3.56 5.89
CA GLU A 33 1.57 -4.53 6.90
C GLU A 33 0.27 -4.07 7.53
N ALA A 34 -0.67 -4.99 7.70
CA ALA A 34 -1.95 -4.76 8.36
C ALA A 34 -2.50 -6.09 8.85
N GLU A 35 -3.47 -6.04 9.76
CA GLU A 35 -4.17 -7.23 10.23
C GLU A 35 -5.05 -7.82 9.12
N GLU A 36 -5.32 -9.13 9.18
CA GLU A 36 -6.14 -9.84 8.18
C GLU A 36 -7.53 -9.21 8.06
N GLU A 37 -8.14 -8.80 9.18
CA GLU A 37 -9.44 -8.12 9.21
C GLU A 37 -9.44 -6.78 8.45
N VAL A 38 -8.31 -6.07 8.47
CA VAL A 38 -8.11 -4.80 7.75
C VAL A 38 -7.97 -5.05 6.25
N TRP A 39 -7.30 -6.14 5.85
CA TRP A 39 -7.24 -6.55 4.45
C TRP A 39 -8.59 -7.04 3.92
N ASP A 40 -9.34 -7.82 4.70
CA ASP A 40 -10.69 -8.30 4.35
C ASP A 40 -11.69 -7.13 4.20
N ALA A 41 -11.56 -6.09 5.02
CA ALA A 41 -12.38 -4.89 4.91
C ALA A 41 -12.12 -4.10 3.61
N LEU A 42 -10.90 -4.18 3.06
CA LEU A 42 -10.51 -3.46 1.83
C LEU A 42 -10.97 -4.17 0.54
N ILE A 43 -11.10 -5.50 0.58
CA ILE A 43 -11.39 -6.34 -0.59
C ILE A 43 -12.91 -6.47 -0.88
N LYS A 44 -13.77 -6.01 0.03
CA LYS A 44 -15.24 -6.00 -0.13
C LYS A 44 -15.73 -5.00 -1.18
#